data_AF-A0A0C5BGP0-F1
#
_entry.id   AF-A0A0C5BGP0-F1
#
_cell.length_a   1.000
_cell.length_b   1.000
_cell.length_c   1.000
_cell.angle_alpha   90.00
_cell.angle_beta   90.00
_cell.angle_gamma   90.00
#
_symmetry.space_group_name_H-M   'P 1'
#
loop_
_entity.id
_entity.type
_entity.pdbx_description
1 polymer ?
#
loop_
_entity_poly.entity_id
_entity_poly.type
_entity_poly.pdbx_seq_one_letter_code
_entity_poly.pdbx_strand_id
1 'polypeptide(L)'
;MSITFEELVGNLFSDLVSVSLEYAEKSVTDIFIYASLEEGVFFDPFFANGIEVMTRSKLSGVDTSADRQRLFVNYGSTQLSQFVDECAKLKNPTPTEIKLHYVVATGKTDVDLKYVPQWSHTLDISCYGRSREWQKEARVMLAQRSA
;
A
#
# COMPACT_ATOMS: atom_id res chain seq x y z
N MET A 1 -27.22 1.51 -9.94
CA MET A 1 -26.25 2.62 -9.79
C MET A 1 -24.95 2.14 -10.36
N SER A 2 -24.30 2.95 -11.20
CA SER A 2 -22.94 2.69 -11.67
C SER A 2 -21.98 3.34 -10.69
N ILE A 3 -20.96 2.61 -10.22
CA ILE A 3 -19.89 3.16 -9.39
C ILE A 3 -19.02 4.10 -10.23
N THR A 4 -18.65 5.24 -9.68
CA THR A 4 -17.69 6.19 -10.30
C THR A 4 -16.25 5.72 -10.10
N PHE A 5 -15.31 6.28 -10.86
CA PHE A 5 -13.89 5.95 -10.69
C PHE A 5 -13.36 6.38 -9.32
N GLU A 6 -13.78 7.55 -8.86
CA GLU A 6 -13.41 8.12 -7.58
C GLU A 6 -13.92 7.27 -6.42
N GLU A 7 -15.16 6.76 -6.51
CA GLU A 7 -15.71 5.81 -5.53
C GLU A 7 -14.95 4.48 -5.55
N LEU A 8 -14.60 3.97 -6.73
CA LEU A 8 -13.82 2.75 -6.88
C LEU A 8 -12.43 2.88 -6.20
N VAL A 9 -11.73 3.97 -6.48
CA VAL A 9 -10.42 4.29 -5.88
C VAL A 9 -10.55 4.49 -4.36
N GLY A 10 -11.56 5.22 -3.91
CA GLY A 10 -11.82 5.44 -2.49
C GLY A 10 -12.10 4.15 -1.73
N ASN A 11 -12.90 3.25 -2.31
CA ASN A 11 -13.19 1.93 -1.73
C ASN A 11 -11.93 1.08 -1.62
N LEU A 12 -11.11 1.01 -2.68
CA LEU A 12 -9.84 0.30 -2.65
C LEU A 12 -8.96 0.77 -1.48
N PHE A 13 -8.76 2.09 -1.33
CA PHE A 13 -7.89 2.61 -0.28
C PHE A 13 -8.46 2.36 1.12
N SER A 14 -9.78 2.46 1.27
CA SER A 14 -10.45 2.11 2.52
C SER A 14 -10.21 0.65 2.90
N ASP A 15 -10.33 -0.28 1.94
CA ASP A 15 -10.14 -1.71 2.17
C ASP A 15 -8.68 -2.05 2.50
N LEU A 16 -7.73 -1.49 1.73
CA LEU A 16 -6.30 -1.69 1.95
C LEU A 16 -5.82 -1.13 3.30
N VAL A 17 -6.33 0.04 3.72
CA VAL A 17 -6.03 0.61 5.03
C VAL A 17 -6.68 -0.22 6.14
N SER A 18 -7.94 -0.63 5.98
CA SER A 18 -8.69 -1.39 6.99
C SER A 18 -8.02 -2.73 7.30
N VAL A 19 -7.66 -3.49 6.26
CA VAL A 19 -6.97 -4.78 6.45
C VAL A 19 -5.55 -4.59 7.02
N SER A 20 -4.88 -3.49 6.69
CA SER A 20 -3.56 -3.17 7.27
C SER A 20 -3.66 -2.77 8.75
N LEU A 21 -4.72 -2.04 9.13
CA LEU A 21 -5.02 -1.71 10.54
C LEU A 21 -5.34 -2.96 11.35
N GLU A 22 -6.13 -3.88 10.78
CA GLU A 22 -6.45 -5.17 11.39
C GLU A 22 -5.19 -6.01 11.57
N TYR A 23 -4.35 -6.11 10.55
CA TYR A 23 -3.08 -6.83 10.62
C TYR A 23 -2.17 -6.29 11.72
N ALA A 24 -2.05 -4.96 11.81
CA ALA A 24 -1.22 -4.30 12.82
C ALA A 24 -1.87 -4.23 14.21
N GLU A 25 -3.11 -4.72 14.38
CA GLU A 25 -3.88 -4.66 15.64
C GLU A 25 -3.88 -3.25 16.27
N LYS A 26 -3.86 -2.21 15.43
CA LYS A 26 -3.76 -0.78 15.81
C LYS A 26 -2.54 -0.41 16.67
N SER A 27 -1.48 -1.22 16.66
CA SER A 27 -0.24 -1.01 17.43
C SER A 27 0.77 -0.04 16.79
N VAL A 28 0.38 0.64 15.71
CA VAL A 28 1.25 1.44 14.84
C VAL A 28 0.77 2.88 14.76
N THR A 29 1.68 3.83 14.51
CA THR A 29 1.34 5.25 14.32
C THR A 29 0.99 5.56 12.88
N ASP A 30 1.62 4.85 11.94
CA ASP A 30 1.50 5.10 10.51
C ASP A 30 1.49 3.78 9.73
N ILE A 31 0.71 3.76 8.65
CA ILE A 31 0.67 2.66 7.67
C ILE A 31 1.11 3.24 6.33
N PHE A 32 2.00 2.53 5.67
CA PHE A 32 2.41 2.83 4.31
C PHE A 32 2.12 1.63 3.43
N ILE A 33 1.61 1.87 2.23
CA ILE A 33 1.29 0.82 1.28
C ILE A 33 1.99 1.16 -0.02
N TYR A 34 2.78 0.20 -0.52
CA TYR A 34 3.25 0.18 -1.88
C TYR A 34 2.45 -0.85 -2.67
N ALA A 35 1.91 -0.45 -3.82
CA ALA A 35 1.37 -1.38 -4.79
C ALA A 35 1.88 -1.09 -6.20
N SER A 36 2.18 -2.15 -6.95
CA SER A 36 2.53 -2.10 -8.37
C SER A 36 1.52 -2.92 -9.16
N LEU A 37 1.09 -2.38 -10.30
CA LEU A 37 0.04 -2.94 -11.18
C LEU A 37 0.53 -3.12 -12.64
N GLU A 38 1.83 -3.01 -12.90
CA GLU A 38 2.41 -3.01 -14.27
C GLU A 38 2.46 -4.40 -14.92
N GLU A 39 2.90 -5.43 -14.19
CA GLU A 39 3.05 -6.81 -14.68
C GLU A 39 2.41 -7.79 -13.67
N GLY A 40 1.11 -7.59 -13.46
CA GLY A 40 0.37 -8.21 -12.36
C GLY A 40 0.38 -7.32 -11.12
N VAL A 41 -0.12 -7.87 -10.01
CA VAL A 41 -0.28 -7.12 -8.76
C VAL A 41 0.81 -7.47 -7.77
N PHE A 42 1.38 -6.44 -7.16
CA PHE A 42 2.30 -6.57 -6.04
C PHE A 42 1.80 -5.69 -4.90
N PHE A 43 1.68 -6.28 -3.71
CA PHE A 43 1.18 -5.60 -2.51
C PHE A 43 2.19 -5.71 -1.37
N ASP A 44 2.78 -4.58 -0.99
CA ASP A 44 3.80 -4.50 0.05
C ASP A 44 3.51 -3.36 1.05
N PRO A 45 2.61 -3.61 2.01
CA PRO A 45 2.42 -2.74 3.16
C PRO A 45 3.58 -2.85 4.16
N PHE A 46 3.91 -1.72 4.76
CA PHE A 46 4.84 -1.59 5.88
C PHE A 46 4.33 -0.52 6.84
N PHE A 47 4.94 -0.46 8.01
CA PHE A 47 4.38 0.26 9.15
C PHE A 47 5.41 1.16 9.81
N ALA A 48 4.95 2.07 10.65
CA ALA A 48 5.83 2.77 11.56
C ALA A 48 5.24 2.91 12.96
N ASN A 49 6.13 3.00 13.94
CA ASN A 49 5.82 3.43 15.29
C ASN A 49 6.72 4.61 15.65
N GLY A 50 6.17 5.81 15.67
CA GLY A 50 6.95 7.04 15.76
C GLY A 50 7.79 7.25 14.50
N ILE A 51 9.12 7.18 14.63
CA ILE A 51 10.08 7.34 13.52
C ILE A 51 10.59 5.99 12.97
N GLU A 52 10.29 4.89 13.64
CA GLU A 52 10.82 3.58 13.28
C GLU A 52 9.94 2.92 12.20
N VAL A 53 10.50 2.71 11.00
CA VAL A 53 9.85 2.00 9.90
C VAL A 53 10.13 0.50 9.99
N MET A 54 9.07 -0.30 10.04
CA MET A 54 9.07 -1.75 10.23
C MET A 54 8.34 -2.48 9.09
N THR A 55 8.86 -3.63 8.70
CA THR A 55 8.16 -4.56 7.81
C THR A 55 7.11 -5.38 8.57
N ARG A 56 6.14 -5.96 7.85
CA ARG A 56 5.12 -6.88 8.39
C ARG A 56 5.66 -7.88 9.41
N SER A 57 6.77 -8.53 9.08
CA SER A 57 7.43 -9.56 9.90
C SER A 57 8.11 -9.05 11.19
N LYS A 58 8.19 -7.73 11.41
CA LYS A 58 8.90 -7.12 12.53
C LYS A 58 7.98 -6.38 13.51
N LEU A 59 6.67 -6.40 13.29
CA LEU A 59 5.72 -5.82 14.22
C LEU A 59 5.76 -6.57 15.56
N SER A 60 5.88 -5.81 16.64
CA SER A 60 5.91 -6.35 18.00
C SER A 60 4.49 -6.48 18.55
N GLY A 61 4.21 -7.57 19.29
CA GLY A 61 2.91 -7.78 19.93
C GLY A 61 1.77 -8.19 19.00
N VAL A 62 2.06 -8.50 17.73
CA VAL A 62 1.10 -9.03 16.75
C VAL A 62 1.56 -10.38 16.23
N ASP A 63 0.63 -11.20 15.75
CA ASP A 63 0.98 -12.48 15.10
C ASP A 63 1.62 -12.22 13.71
N THR A 64 2.93 -12.43 13.66
CA THR A 64 3.76 -12.32 12.46
C THR A 64 4.07 -13.68 11.83
N SER A 65 3.27 -14.72 12.10
CA SER A 65 3.42 -16.02 11.45
C SER A 65 3.37 -15.90 9.92
N ALA A 66 4.07 -16.82 9.24
CA ALA A 66 4.09 -16.85 7.78
C ALA A 66 2.68 -17.00 7.19
N ASP A 67 1.80 -17.77 7.85
CA ASP A 67 0.41 -17.97 7.41
C ASP A 67 -0.40 -16.69 7.53
N ARG A 68 -0.31 -15.96 8.65
CA ARG A 68 -1.03 -14.69 8.81
C ARG A 68 -0.51 -13.63 7.86
N GLN A 69 0.81 -13.55 7.67
CA GLN A 69 1.40 -12.67 6.64
C GLN A 69 0.88 -13.01 5.25
N ARG A 70 0.85 -14.29 4.86
CA ARG A 70 0.37 -14.73 3.55
C ARG A 70 -1.10 -14.38 3.33
N LEU A 71 -1.97 -14.61 4.33
CA LEU A 71 -3.38 -14.24 4.25
C LEU A 71 -3.55 -12.74 4.03
N PHE A 72 -2.80 -11.91 4.77
CA PHE A 72 -2.81 -10.47 4.60
C PHE A 72 -2.37 -10.02 3.20
N VAL A 73 -1.26 -10.58 2.69
CA VAL A 73 -0.76 -10.26 1.34
C VAL A 73 -1.78 -10.68 0.28
N ASN A 74 -2.32 -11.89 0.40
CA ASN A 74 -3.29 -12.43 -0.55
C ASN A 74 -4.56 -11.60 -0.61
N TYR A 75 -5.07 -11.15 0.54
CA TYR A 75 -6.25 -10.31 0.60
C TYR A 75 -6.02 -8.99 -0.13
N GLY A 76 -4.96 -8.24 0.22
CA GLY A 76 -4.66 -6.97 -0.45
C GLY A 76 -4.38 -7.13 -1.94
N SER A 77 -3.70 -8.22 -2.34
CA SER A 77 -3.47 -8.53 -3.76
C SER A 77 -4.77 -8.84 -4.50
N THR A 78 -5.73 -9.50 -3.84
CA THR A 78 -7.05 -9.78 -4.42
C THR A 78 -7.84 -8.47 -4.64
N GLN A 79 -7.81 -7.54 -3.68
CA GLN A 79 -8.45 -6.23 -3.83
C GLN A 79 -7.84 -5.43 -5.00
N LEU A 80 -6.52 -5.44 -5.13
CA LEU A 80 -5.83 -4.79 -6.25
C LEU A 80 -6.21 -5.42 -7.60
N SER A 81 -6.27 -6.76 -7.69
CA SER A 81 -6.67 -7.44 -8.92
C SER A 81 -8.11 -7.09 -9.31
N GLN A 82 -9.04 -7.09 -8.34
CA GLN A 82 -10.43 -6.69 -8.58
C GLN A 82 -10.52 -5.24 -9.06
N PHE A 83 -9.77 -4.34 -8.45
CA PHE A 83 -9.68 -2.95 -8.87
C PHE A 83 -9.18 -2.79 -10.31
N VAL A 84 -8.15 -3.54 -10.71
CA VAL A 84 -7.64 -3.54 -12.11
C VAL A 84 -8.74 -3.99 -13.07
N ASP A 85 -9.47 -5.05 -12.75
CA ASP A 85 -10.58 -5.56 -13.56
C ASP A 85 -11.73 -4.54 -13.69
N GLU A 86 -12.02 -3.81 -12.61
CA GLU A 86 -13.07 -2.79 -12.59
C GLU A 86 -12.68 -1.53 -13.36
N CYS A 87 -11.41 -1.09 -13.27
CA CYS A 87 -10.89 -0.01 -14.13
C CYS A 87 -11.05 -0.36 -15.61
N ALA A 88 -10.72 -1.59 -16.00
CA ALA A 88 -10.85 -2.06 -17.38
C ALA A 88 -12.31 -2.06 -17.86
N LYS A 89 -13.26 -2.50 -17.01
CA LYS A 89 -14.71 -2.47 -17.34
C LYS A 89 -15.23 -1.05 -17.55
N LEU A 90 -14.76 -0.09 -16.76
CA LEU A 90 -15.13 1.31 -16.86
C LEU A 90 -14.38 2.06 -17.98
N LYS A 91 -13.44 1.40 -18.68
CA LYS A 91 -12.52 2.00 -19.67
C LYS A 91 -11.70 3.17 -19.10
N ASN A 92 -11.43 3.14 -17.80
CA ASN A 92 -10.58 4.10 -17.13
C ASN A 92 -9.12 3.67 -17.19
N PRO A 93 -8.17 4.62 -17.13
CA PRO A 93 -6.77 4.26 -17.01
C PRO A 93 -6.51 3.59 -15.66
N THR A 94 -5.91 2.40 -15.69
CA THR A 94 -5.42 1.73 -14.49
C THR A 94 -4.09 2.38 -14.08
N PRO A 95 -3.92 2.81 -12.82
CA PRO A 95 -2.62 3.25 -12.34
C PRO A 95 -1.60 2.11 -12.40
N THR A 96 -0.33 2.45 -12.59
CA THR A 96 0.82 1.53 -12.62
C THR A 96 1.46 1.37 -11.24
N GLU A 97 1.45 2.43 -10.43
CA GLU A 97 1.98 2.46 -9.08
C GLU A 97 1.03 3.22 -8.14
N ILE A 98 0.89 2.69 -6.93
CA ILE A 98 0.14 3.31 -5.83
C ILE A 98 1.08 3.40 -4.62
N LYS A 99 1.29 4.62 -4.13
CA LYS A 99 1.92 4.89 -2.83
C LYS A 99 0.88 5.51 -1.92
N LEU A 100 0.57 4.86 -0.81
CA LEU A 100 -0.37 5.35 0.18
C LEU A 100 0.33 5.52 1.54
N HIS A 101 0.00 6.59 2.23
CA HIS A 101 0.37 6.85 3.63
C HIS A 101 -0.89 7.17 4.43
N TYR A 102 -1.08 6.46 5.54
CA TYR A 102 -2.19 6.64 6.47
C TYR A 102 -1.66 6.92 7.88
N VAL A 103 -2.16 7.97 8.51
CA VAL A 103 -1.81 8.39 9.88
C VAL A 103 -2.91 7.94 10.83
N VAL A 104 -2.62 6.94 11.68
CA VAL A 104 -3.62 6.26 12.52
C VAL A 104 -4.34 7.22 13.48
N ALA A 105 -3.60 8.14 14.10
CA ALA A 105 -4.15 9.06 15.09
C ALA A 105 -5.15 10.07 14.51
N THR A 106 -5.00 10.44 13.23
CA THR A 106 -5.82 11.48 12.60
C THR A 106 -6.80 10.93 11.57
N GLY A 107 -6.60 9.68 11.13
CA GLY A 107 -7.31 9.10 10.00
C GLY A 107 -6.96 9.73 8.65
N LYS A 108 -5.91 10.58 8.60
CA LYS A 108 -5.48 11.23 7.36
C LYS A 108 -4.87 10.19 6.41
N THR A 109 -5.34 10.20 5.17
CA THR A 109 -4.81 9.38 4.08
C THR A 109 -4.25 10.28 2.98
N ASP A 110 -2.99 10.09 2.62
CA ASP A 110 -2.34 10.71 1.47
C ASP A 110 -2.01 9.61 0.45
N VAL A 111 -2.34 9.86 -0.83
CA VAL A 111 -2.18 8.86 -1.90
C VAL A 111 -1.55 9.50 -3.13
N ASP A 112 -0.54 8.84 -3.68
CA ASP A 112 0.10 9.18 -4.95
C ASP A 112 -0.11 8.04 -5.96
N LEU A 113 -0.69 8.38 -7.11
CA LEU A 113 -0.98 7.46 -8.21
C LEU A 113 -0.12 7.81 -9.41
N LYS A 114 0.58 6.81 -9.96
CA LYS A 114 1.27 6.93 -11.26
C LYS A 114 0.51 6.14 -12.31
N TYR A 115 0.59 6.60 -13.56
CA TYR A 115 -0.06 5.97 -14.72
C TYR A 115 0.94 5.58 -15.83
N VAL A 116 2.21 5.87 -15.62
CA VAL A 116 3.30 5.47 -16.54
C VAL A 116 4.12 4.35 -15.90
N PRO A 117 4.67 3.41 -16.68
CA PRO A 117 5.52 2.35 -16.14
C PRO A 117 6.67 2.93 -15.29
N GLN A 118 6.83 2.41 -14.07
CA GLN A 118 7.84 2.81 -13.10
C GLN A 118 9.02 1.84 -13.08
N TRP A 119 8.83 0.59 -13.51
CA TRP A 119 9.88 -0.41 -13.45
C TRP A 119 9.85 -1.45 -14.58
N SER A 120 8.70 -1.83 -15.13
CA SER A 120 8.62 -2.95 -16.09
C SER A 120 9.37 -2.69 -17.42
N HIS A 121 9.54 -1.42 -17.78
CA HIS A 121 10.27 -1.01 -18.99
C HIS A 121 11.75 -0.65 -18.74
N THR A 122 12.25 -0.86 -17.53
CA THR A 122 13.65 -0.58 -17.15
C THR A 122 14.28 -1.81 -16.50
N LEU A 123 15.52 -2.13 -16.83
CA LEU A 123 16.24 -3.24 -16.15
C LEU A 123 16.85 -2.81 -14.81
N ASP A 124 16.76 -1.54 -14.46
CA ASP A 124 17.49 -0.94 -13.33
C ASP A 124 16.82 -1.21 -11.98
N ILE A 125 15.50 -1.37 -11.95
CA ILE A 125 14.74 -1.52 -10.72
C ILE A 125 13.55 -2.46 -10.91
N SER A 126 13.20 -3.21 -9.85
CA SER A 126 12.00 -4.04 -9.80
C SER A 126 10.96 -3.45 -8.85
N CYS A 127 9.73 -3.98 -8.84
CA CYS A 127 8.70 -3.60 -7.86
C CYS A 127 9.20 -3.69 -6.40
N TYR A 128 10.05 -4.66 -6.07
CA TYR A 128 10.71 -4.74 -4.75
C TYR A 128 11.68 -3.58 -4.51
N GLY A 129 12.40 -3.14 -5.54
CA GLY A 129 13.26 -1.96 -5.48
C GLY A 129 12.47 -0.70 -5.20
N ARG A 130 11.38 -0.48 -5.93
CA ARG A 130 10.45 0.64 -5.74
C ARG A 130 9.82 0.66 -4.35
N SER A 131 9.39 -0.49 -3.84
CA SER A 131 8.93 -0.59 -2.43
C SER A 131 10.02 -0.17 -1.44
N ARG A 132 11.28 -0.62 -1.64
CA ARG A 132 12.39 -0.20 -0.77
C ARG A 132 12.68 1.29 -0.85
N GLU A 133 12.52 1.92 -2.00
CA GLU A 133 12.60 3.38 -2.14
C GLU A 133 11.50 4.06 -1.34
N TRP A 134 10.27 3.57 -1.43
CA TRP A 134 9.16 4.10 -0.65
C TRP A 134 9.39 4.00 0.87
N GLN A 135 9.96 2.89 1.33
CA GLN A 135 10.36 2.75 2.75
C GLN A 135 11.47 3.74 3.16
N LYS A 136 12.36 4.15 2.25
CA LYS A 136 13.37 5.18 2.54
C LYS A 136 12.72 6.57 2.60
N GLU A 137 11.85 6.88 1.65
CA GLU A 137 11.06 8.13 1.64
C GLU A 137 10.24 8.26 2.94
N ALA A 138 9.56 7.20 3.36
CA ALA A 138 8.80 7.17 4.62
C ALA A 138 9.67 7.48 5.85
N ARG A 139 10.90 6.96 5.92
CA ARG A 139 11.83 7.29 7.02
C ARG A 139 12.17 8.78 7.05
N VAL A 140 12.38 9.39 5.88
CA VAL A 140 12.66 10.83 5.77
C VAL A 140 11.44 11.65 6.20
N MET A 141 10.25 11.29 5.73
CA MET A 141 8.98 11.95 6.09
C MET A 141 8.74 11.92 7.60
N LEU A 142 8.94 10.76 8.24
CA LEU A 142 8.75 10.60 9.68
C LEU A 142 9.79 11.38 10.49
N ALA A 143 11.06 11.38 10.05
CA ALA A 143 12.11 12.15 10.72
C ALA A 143 11.83 13.67 10.68
N GLN A 144 11.27 14.16 9.58
CA GLN A 144 10.89 15.57 9.43
C GLN A 144 9.65 15.94 10.27
N ARG A 145 8.76 15.00 10.57
CA ARG A 145 7.59 15.21 11.44
C ARG A 145 7.96 15.40 12.92
N SER A 146 9.11 14.88 13.33
CA SER A 146 9.61 14.94 14.71
C SER A 146 10.56 16.11 14.99
N ALA A 147 10.86 16.92 13.97
CA ALA A 147 11.68 18.13 14.07
C ALA A 147 10.79 19.38 14.25
#